data_AF-A0A7S1VM13-F1
#
_entry.id   AF-A0A7S1VM13-F1
#
_cell.length_a   1.000
_cell.length_b   1.000
_cell.length_c   1.000
_cell.angle_alpha   90.00
_cell.angle_beta   90.00
_cell.angle_gamma   90.00
#
_symmetry.space_group_name_H-M   'P 1'
#
loop_
_entity.id
_entity.type
_entity.pdbx_description
1 polymer ?
#
loop_
_entity_poly.entity_id
_entity_poly.type
_entity_poly.pdbx_seq_one_letter_code
_entity_poly.pdbx_strand_id
1 'polypeptide(L)'
;VGQDAGITNWYQFFQETVGGAWEDYEPGSKVTYSNFAVGYIAALVELASGQSFPDFCKEHIFDVLGMERSAWFRRDLPTEDLLEAMPVQYNETSGGFEDFDHYCFIDYASGSLRTTAKDLSLFLAAMLNHGVPLWTKET
;
A
#
# COMPACT_ATOMS: atom_id res chain seq x y z
N VAL A 1 23.20 13.63 28.50
CA VAL A 1 22.68 12.26 28.72
C VAL A 1 21.54 12.38 29.71
N GLY A 2 20.31 12.54 29.21
CA GLY A 2 19.10 12.70 30.02
C GLY A 2 18.16 11.55 29.72
N GLN A 3 18.01 10.66 30.69
CA GLN A 3 16.97 9.64 30.72
C GLN A 3 15.70 10.29 31.28
N ASP A 4 14.60 10.26 30.54
CA ASP A 4 13.26 10.45 31.11
C ASP A 4 12.36 9.30 30.65
N ALA A 5 11.84 8.56 31.64
CA ALA A 5 10.70 7.64 31.57
C ALA A 5 10.77 6.33 30.76
N GLY A 6 11.94 5.79 30.38
CA GLY A 6 12.03 4.39 29.91
C GLY A 6 11.27 4.06 28.61
N ILE A 7 10.76 5.08 27.92
CA ILE A 7 10.25 4.98 26.56
C ILE A 7 11.37 5.56 25.69
N THR A 8 12.02 4.73 24.90
CA THR A 8 12.98 5.17 23.90
C THR A 8 12.36 6.29 23.08
N ASN A 9 13.01 7.47 23.04
CA ASN A 9 12.64 8.51 22.10
C ASN A 9 13.09 8.06 20.70
N TRP A 10 12.22 7.28 20.06
CA TRP A 10 12.49 6.66 18.76
C TRP A 10 12.79 7.71 17.70
N TYR A 11 12.16 8.88 17.74
CA TYR A 11 12.43 9.97 16.81
C TYR A 11 13.88 10.43 16.88
N GLN A 12 14.37 10.75 18.08
CA GLN A 12 15.75 11.18 18.27
C GLN A 12 16.74 10.06 17.95
N PHE A 13 16.45 8.83 18.41
CA PHE A 13 17.29 7.66 18.13
C PHE A 13 17.46 7.46 16.62
N PHE A 14 16.39 7.48 15.83
CA PHE A 14 16.47 7.24 14.40
C PHE A 14 17.06 8.39 13.60
N GLN A 15 16.86 9.65 14.01
CA GLN A 15 17.58 10.78 13.41
C GLN A 15 19.10 10.65 13.60
N GLU A 16 19.53 10.26 14.79
CA GLU A 16 20.96 10.18 15.14
C GLU A 16 21.64 8.94 14.55
N THR A 17 20.94 7.81 14.41
CA THR A 17 21.55 6.51 14.06
C THR A 17 21.31 6.03 12.64
N VAL A 18 20.18 6.37 12.01
CA VAL A 18 19.78 5.78 10.71
C VAL A 18 19.76 6.80 9.59
N GLY A 19 19.64 8.10 9.90
CA GLY A 19 19.86 9.24 8.99
C GLY A 19 19.28 9.08 7.57
N GLY A 20 18.10 9.65 7.31
CA GLY A 20 17.54 9.77 5.95
C GLY A 20 16.16 9.14 5.73
N ALA A 21 15.65 8.35 6.69
CA ALA A 21 14.27 7.83 6.63
C ALA A 21 13.24 8.79 7.28
N TRP A 22 13.71 9.71 8.12
CA TRP A 22 12.86 10.61 8.90
C TRP A 22 13.15 12.07 8.56
N GLU A 23 12.08 12.85 8.58
CA GLU A 23 12.11 14.26 8.25
C GLU A 23 12.66 15.09 9.43
N ASP A 24 13.16 16.28 9.11
CA ASP A 24 13.79 17.21 10.07
C ASP A 24 12.80 18.10 10.83
N TYR A 25 11.50 17.80 10.73
CA TYR A 25 10.42 18.53 11.40
C TYR A 25 9.62 17.61 12.33
N GLU A 26 8.92 18.22 13.30
CA GLU A 26 8.15 17.50 14.31
C GLU A 26 6.96 16.74 13.70
N PRO A 27 6.62 15.53 14.20
CA PRO A 27 5.42 14.81 13.77
C PRO A 27 4.16 15.66 13.85
N GLY A 28 3.37 15.70 12.77
CA GLY A 28 2.13 16.48 12.69
C GLY A 28 2.31 17.97 12.36
N SER A 29 3.54 18.48 12.30
CA SER A 29 3.81 19.89 11.96
C SER A 29 3.76 20.19 10.45
N LYS A 30 4.00 19.17 9.61
CA LYS A 30 3.91 19.26 8.14
C LYS A 30 3.34 17.96 7.57
N VAL A 31 2.79 18.06 6.36
CA VAL A 31 2.30 16.94 5.57
C VAL A 31 3.18 16.81 4.33
N THR A 32 3.84 15.67 4.17
CA THR A 32 4.58 15.30 2.96
C THR A 32 4.11 13.94 2.45
N TYR A 33 4.16 13.76 1.13
CA TYR A 33 3.86 12.48 0.50
C TYR A 33 5.04 11.52 0.69
N SER A 34 4.78 10.28 1.11
CA SER A 34 5.84 9.30 1.37
C SER A 34 5.37 7.86 1.08
N ASN A 35 5.94 7.25 0.04
CA ASN A 35 5.72 5.82 -0.26
C ASN A 35 6.30 4.93 0.85
N PHE A 36 7.46 5.31 1.38
CA PHE A 36 8.09 4.62 2.50
C PHE A 36 7.16 4.54 3.72
N ALA A 37 6.44 5.63 4.04
CA ALA A 37 5.48 5.63 5.15
C ALA A 37 4.31 4.65 4.90
N VAL A 38 3.80 4.54 3.67
CA VAL A 38 2.75 3.58 3.33
C VAL A 38 3.26 2.14 3.42
N GLY A 39 4.47 1.87 2.92
CA GLY A 39 5.14 0.57 3.07
C GLY A 39 5.36 0.19 4.54
N TYR A 40 5.72 1.17 5.39
CA TYR A 40 5.86 0.97 6.82
C TYR A 40 4.53 0.66 7.51
N ILE A 41 3.42 1.32 7.12
CA ILE A 41 2.08 0.99 7.62
C ILE A 41 1.70 -0.46 7.29
N ALA A 42 2.01 -0.94 6.08
CA ALA A 42 1.78 -2.33 5.72
C ALA A 42 2.56 -3.31 6.64
N ALA A 43 3.83 -3.02 6.93
CA ALA A 43 4.62 -3.82 7.88
C ALA A 43 4.04 -3.79 9.31
N LEU A 44 3.44 -2.68 9.74
CA LEU A 44 2.75 -2.60 11.03
C LEU A 44 1.48 -3.47 11.05
N VAL A 45 0.73 -3.53 9.94
CA VAL A 45 -0.41 -4.44 9.80
C VAL A 45 0.05 -5.90 9.91
N GLU A 46 1.15 -6.27 9.25
CA GLU A 46 1.72 -7.62 9.36
C GLU A 46 2.10 -7.96 10.80
N LEU A 47 2.80 -7.04 11.47
CA LEU A 47 3.22 -7.21 12.86
C LEU A 47 2.02 -7.37 13.81
N ALA A 48 0.97 -6.56 13.62
CA ALA A 48 -0.19 -6.54 14.51
C ALA A 48 -1.14 -7.74 14.28
N SER A 49 -1.29 -8.18 13.03
CA SER A 49 -2.19 -9.28 12.66
C SER A 49 -1.53 -10.66 12.72
N GLY A 50 -0.20 -10.73 12.56
CA GLY A 50 0.52 -11.98 12.35
C GLY A 50 0.32 -12.59 10.95
N GLN A 51 -0.35 -11.89 10.04
CA GLN A 51 -0.55 -12.29 8.65
C GLN A 51 0.39 -11.53 7.72
N SER A 52 0.64 -12.04 6.51
CA SER A 52 1.26 -11.22 5.47
C SER A 52 0.27 -10.12 5.04
N PHE A 53 0.77 -8.95 4.63
CA PHE A 53 -0.10 -7.84 4.22
C PHE A 53 -1.00 -8.21 3.03
N PRO A 54 -0.54 -8.99 2.03
CA PRO A 54 -1.40 -9.47 0.96
C PRO A 54 -2.51 -10.39 1.45
N ASP A 55 -2.22 -11.31 2.37
CA ASP A 55 -3.23 -12.22 2.92
C ASP A 55 -4.26 -11.44 3.74
N PHE A 56 -3.79 -10.47 4.55
CA PHE A 56 -4.66 -9.59 5.32
C PHE A 56 -5.62 -8.80 4.42
N CYS A 57 -5.12 -8.17 3.36
CA CYS A 57 -5.98 -7.46 2.41
C CYS A 57 -6.93 -8.41 1.69
N LYS A 58 -6.48 -9.62 1.33
CA LYS A 58 -7.33 -10.61 0.69
C LYS A 58 -8.49 -11.00 1.60
N GLU A 59 -8.21 -11.41 2.83
CA GLU A 59 -9.21 -11.89 3.78
C GLU A 59 -10.16 -10.79 4.24
N HIS A 60 -9.64 -9.61 4.59
CA HIS A 60 -10.40 -8.58 5.28
C HIS A 60 -10.96 -7.47 4.37
N ILE A 61 -10.49 -7.39 3.12
CA ILE A 61 -10.93 -6.36 2.16
C ILE A 61 -11.46 -7.01 0.88
N PHE A 62 -10.63 -7.77 0.18
CA PHE A 62 -10.98 -8.23 -1.17
C PHE A 62 -12.09 -9.27 -1.15
N ASP A 63 -11.98 -10.30 -0.30
CA ASP A 63 -13.00 -11.34 -0.20
C ASP A 63 -14.30 -10.80 0.42
N VAL A 64 -14.20 -9.86 1.37
CA VAL A 64 -15.35 -9.18 1.98
C VAL A 64 -16.15 -8.36 0.96
N LEU A 65 -15.46 -7.68 0.04
CA LEU A 65 -16.09 -6.84 -0.98
C LEU A 65 -16.37 -7.56 -2.30
N GLY A 66 -15.89 -8.80 -2.48
CA GLY A 66 -15.97 -9.53 -3.75
C GLY A 66 -15.04 -8.98 -4.84
N MET A 67 -13.88 -8.46 -4.45
CA MET A 67 -12.82 -7.97 -5.36
C MET A 67 -11.94 -9.14 -5.86
N GLU A 68 -12.55 -10.06 -6.61
CA GLU A 68 -11.95 -11.34 -7.03
C GLU A 68 -10.77 -11.20 -8.02
N ARG A 69 -10.56 -10.01 -8.60
CA ARG A 69 -9.50 -9.71 -9.57
C ARG A 69 -8.54 -8.65 -9.02
N SER A 70 -8.36 -8.63 -7.70
CA SER A 70 -7.45 -7.72 -7.00
C SER A 70 -6.39 -8.49 -6.23
N ALA A 71 -5.11 -8.19 -6.50
CA ALA A 71 -3.98 -8.81 -5.83
C ALA A 71 -2.74 -7.91 -5.84
N TRP A 72 -1.89 -8.04 -4.82
CA TRP A 72 -0.64 -7.29 -4.73
C TRP A 72 0.45 -7.82 -5.67
N PHE A 73 0.55 -9.14 -5.80
CA PHE A 73 1.52 -9.78 -6.68
C PHE A 73 0.83 -10.45 -7.87
N ARG A 74 1.48 -10.35 -9.04
CA ARG A 74 0.97 -10.93 -10.29
C ARG A 74 0.70 -12.43 -10.20
N ARG A 75 1.52 -13.17 -9.44
CA ARG A 75 1.36 -14.62 -9.24
C ARG A 75 0.07 -15.00 -8.50
N ASP A 76 -0.53 -14.05 -7.79
CA ASP A 76 -1.72 -14.27 -6.97
C ASP A 76 -3.01 -13.81 -7.69
N LEU A 77 -2.90 -13.32 -8.95
CA LEU A 77 -4.06 -13.04 -9.79
C LEU A 77 -4.69 -14.34 -10.29
N PRO A 78 -6.02 -14.35 -10.55
CA PRO A 78 -6.70 -15.51 -11.12
C PRO A 78 -6.08 -15.86 -12.48
N THR A 79 -5.81 -17.15 -12.71
CA THR A 79 -5.14 -17.63 -13.93
C THR A 79 -6.09 -17.88 -15.09
N GLU A 80 -7.38 -18.14 -14.80
CA GLU A 80 -8.40 -18.38 -15.81
C GLU A 80 -8.94 -17.06 -16.38
N ASP A 81 -8.99 -16.96 -17.71
CA ASP A 81 -9.50 -15.79 -18.44
C ASP A 81 -8.90 -14.44 -18.00
N LEU A 82 -7.60 -14.44 -17.66
CA LEU A 82 -6.88 -13.22 -17.30
C LEU A 82 -6.26 -12.57 -18.53
N LEU A 83 -6.83 -11.43 -18.93
CA LEU A 83 -6.17 -10.46 -19.79
C LEU A 83 -5.65 -9.32 -18.91
N GLU A 84 -4.36 -9.38 -18.57
CA GLU A 84 -3.68 -8.33 -17.80
C GLU A 84 -3.30 -7.17 -18.76
N ALA A 85 -3.57 -5.93 -18.34
CA ALA A 85 -3.20 -4.75 -19.11
C ALA A 85 -1.68 -4.56 -19.06
N MET A 86 -1.04 -4.43 -20.23
CA MET A 86 0.39 -4.16 -20.33
C MET A 86 0.66 -2.66 -20.14
N PRO A 87 1.54 -2.25 -19.21
CA PRO A 87 2.03 -0.88 -19.15
C PRO A 87 2.71 -0.52 -20.46
N VAL A 88 2.38 0.65 -21.01
CA VAL A 88 3.03 1.16 -22.22
C VAL A 88 3.68 2.51 -21.93
N GLN A 89 4.82 2.74 -22.57
CA GLN A 89 5.52 4.02 -22.54
C GLN A 89 5.54 4.61 -23.95
N TYR A 90 5.33 5.93 -24.04
CA TYR A 90 5.50 6.63 -25.31
C TYR A 90 7.00 6.78 -25.61
N ASN A 91 7.45 6.20 -26.72
CA ASN A 91 8.79 6.35 -27.22
C ASN A 91 8.81 7.45 -28.28
N GLU A 92 9.45 8.58 -27.96
CA GLU A 92 9.55 9.72 -28.87
C GLU A 92 10.33 9.41 -30.15
N THR A 93 11.25 8.45 -30.10
CA THR A 93 12.09 8.07 -31.26
C THR A 93 11.30 7.27 -32.28
N SER A 94 10.50 6.30 -31.82
CA SER A 94 9.64 5.51 -32.71
C SER A 94 8.30 6.19 -33.02
N GLY A 95 7.92 7.22 -32.26
CA GLY A 95 6.67 7.96 -32.43
C GLY A 95 5.44 7.14 -32.03
N GLY A 96 5.59 6.21 -31.08
CA GLY A 96 4.55 5.26 -30.71
C GLY A 96 4.64 4.79 -29.26
N PHE A 97 3.65 4.01 -28.85
CA PHE A 97 3.65 3.33 -27.55
C PHE A 97 4.33 1.98 -27.66
N GLU A 98 5.23 1.70 -26.71
CA GLU A 98 5.97 0.44 -26.60
C GLU A 98 5.70 -0.17 -25.21
N ASP A 99 5.69 -1.50 -25.13
CA ASP A 99 5.49 -2.21 -23.88
C ASP A 99 6.63 -1.89 -22.88
N PHE A 100 6.27 -1.56 -21.64
CA PHE A 100 7.19 -1.12 -20.58
C PHE A 100 7.36 -2.16 -19.46
N ASP A 101 6.96 -3.41 -19.72
CA ASP A 101 6.92 -4.52 -18.75
C ASP A 101 6.19 -4.19 -17.42
N HIS A 102 5.93 -5.23 -16.63
CA HIS A 102 5.43 -5.04 -15.27
C HIS A 102 6.58 -4.80 -14.29
N TYR A 103 6.41 -3.82 -13.41
CA TYR A 103 7.36 -3.53 -12.33
C TYR A 103 6.73 -3.72 -10.93
N CYS A 104 7.59 -3.70 -9.92
CA CYS A 104 7.21 -3.71 -8.51
C CYS A 104 8.23 -2.91 -7.69
N PHE A 105 7.85 -2.51 -6.48
CA PHE A 105 8.72 -1.82 -5.54
C PHE A 105 8.87 -2.62 -4.25
N ILE A 106 9.92 -2.34 -3.47
CA ILE A 106 10.10 -2.99 -2.16
C ILE A 106 9.00 -2.57 -1.17
N ASP A 107 8.48 -1.35 -1.31
CA ASP A 107 7.35 -0.77 -0.59
C ASP A 107 6.05 -0.92 -1.38
N TYR A 108 5.84 -2.08 -2.01
CA TYR A 108 4.74 -2.38 -2.94
C TYR A 108 3.34 -1.93 -2.49
N ALA A 109 3.07 -1.90 -1.18
CA ALA A 109 1.82 -1.40 -0.61
C ALA A 109 1.52 0.07 -0.98
N SER A 110 2.54 0.85 -1.32
CA SER A 110 2.42 2.27 -1.71
C SER A 110 1.81 2.49 -3.10
N GLY A 111 1.79 1.49 -3.98
CA GLY A 111 1.27 1.70 -5.34
C GLY A 111 1.30 0.52 -6.31
N SER A 112 1.55 -0.72 -5.85
CA SER A 112 1.65 -1.89 -6.74
C SER A 112 0.40 -2.78 -6.77
N LEU A 113 -0.74 -2.34 -6.20
CA LEU A 113 -1.98 -3.11 -6.26
C LEU A 113 -2.44 -3.28 -7.71
N ARG A 114 -2.65 -4.53 -8.13
CA ARG A 114 -3.30 -4.85 -9.42
C ARG A 114 -4.78 -5.06 -9.14
N THR A 115 -5.62 -4.36 -9.88
CA THR A 115 -7.07 -4.40 -9.71
C THR A 115 -7.76 -4.09 -11.03
N THR A 116 -9.09 -4.25 -11.07
CA THR A 116 -9.92 -3.85 -12.20
C THR A 116 -10.76 -2.62 -11.84
N ALA A 117 -11.27 -1.90 -12.85
CA ALA A 117 -12.21 -0.81 -12.61
C ALA A 117 -13.47 -1.29 -11.85
N LYS A 118 -13.91 -2.53 -12.10
CA LYS A 118 -15.04 -3.15 -11.40
C LYS A 118 -14.73 -3.34 -9.91
N ASP A 119 -13.62 -3.99 -9.59
CA ASP A 119 -13.23 -4.24 -8.19
C ASP A 119 -12.99 -2.93 -7.43
N LEU A 120 -12.27 -1.98 -8.03
CA LEU A 120 -12.03 -0.68 -7.43
C LEU A 120 -13.34 0.07 -7.16
N SER A 121 -14.35 -0.07 -8.03
CA SER A 121 -15.66 0.53 -7.79
C SER A 121 -16.39 -0.04 -6.58
N LEU A 122 -16.18 -1.33 -6.24
CA LEU A 122 -16.72 -1.95 -5.03
C LEU A 122 -16.09 -1.36 -3.78
N PHE A 123 -14.76 -1.18 -3.79
CA PHE A 123 -14.04 -0.49 -2.72
C PHE A 123 -14.53 0.96 -2.56
N LEU A 124 -14.65 1.71 -3.64
CA LEU A 124 -15.14 3.09 -3.60
C LEU A 124 -16.59 3.16 -3.10
N ALA A 125 -17.46 2.21 -3.49
CA ALA A 125 -18.82 2.13 -2.99
C ALA A 125 -18.85 1.88 -1.47
N ALA A 126 -17.99 0.99 -0.96
CA ALA A 126 -17.85 0.77 0.48
C ALA A 126 -17.38 2.04 1.21
N MET A 127 -16.39 2.76 0.67
CA MET A 127 -15.90 4.02 1.24
C MET A 127 -16.99 5.10 1.27
N LEU A 128 -17.77 5.24 0.19
CA LEU A 128 -18.93 6.14 0.14
C LEU A 128 -20.03 5.73 1.14
N ASN A 129 -20.13 4.43 1.45
CA ASN A 129 -20.99 3.89 2.49
C ASN A 129 -20.31 3.88 3.88
N HIS A 130 -19.39 4.82 4.13
CA HIS A 130 -18.68 4.99 5.39
C HIS A 130 -17.92 3.73 5.87
N GLY A 131 -17.41 2.95 4.92
CA GLY A 131 -16.61 1.76 5.17
C GLY A 131 -17.39 0.48 5.43
N VAL A 132 -18.72 0.48 5.35
CA VAL A 132 -19.49 -0.76 5.44
C VAL A 132 -19.31 -1.59 4.14
N PRO A 133 -19.05 -2.91 4.21
CA PRO A 133 -19.02 -3.78 5.39
C PRO A 133 -17.63 -4.03 6.02
N LEU A 134 -16.59 -3.28 5.64
CA LEU A 134 -15.21 -3.48 6.14
C LEU A 134 -15.08 -3.18 7.64
N TRP A 135 -15.77 -2.17 8.15
CA TRP A 135 -15.79 -1.84 9.57
C TRP A 135 -17.14 -1.31 10.02
N THR A 136 -17.43 -1.45 11.31
CA THR A 136 -18.63 -0.91 11.96
C THR A 136 -18.47 0.58 12.21
N LYS A 137 -19.58 1.33 12.23
CA LYS A 137 -19.61 2.77 12.57
C LYS A 137 -19.26 3.10 14.03
N GLU A 138 -18.84 2.11 14.82
CA GLU A 138 -18.46 2.31 16.21
C GLU A 138 -16.98 2.68 16.30
N THR A 139 -16.73 3.99 16.32
CA THR A 139 -15.54 4.63 16.89
C THR A 139 -15.98 5.87 17.64
#